data_AF-A0AAE6ZUJ6-F1
#
_entry.id   AF-A0AAE6ZUJ6-F1
#
_cell.length_a   1.000
_cell.length_b   1.000
_cell.length_c   1.000
_cell.angle_alpha   90.00
_cell.angle_beta   90.00
_cell.angle_gamma   90.00
#
_symmetry.space_group_name_H-M   'P 1'
#
loop_
_entity.id
_entity.type
_entity.pdbx_description
1 polymer ?
#
loop_
_entity_poly.entity_id
_entity_poly.type
_entity_poly.pdbx_seq_one_letter_code
_entity_poly.pdbx_strand_id
1 'polypeptide(L)'
;MKLAFVSTLTMAVLITGCSIPTAPSAVTPLEGIFTQPVGRSSATRIPNGSDVTLGIVYSRNTQANRAYLQDYQANAGTGFGQSLLVQSIHDAYVATSKPDLAVDWVKASLQRQFGSVTVYPDMQSLQAAKPDVVAVVDSRSQLITSRSSDIEANVSVDFYDKNLSYIGTAKGYDAKALSPVWADFKRSEEIVADINEQQNVQVRALQKFDQSLNNLLTRPTDKVSMLDDNKVQKLY
;
A
#
# COMPACT_ATOMS: atom_id res chain seq x y z
N MET A 1 -21.65 -41.79 44.37
CA MET A 1 -22.30 -40.47 44.61
C MET A 1 -21.23 -39.53 45.16
N LYS A 2 -20.88 -38.36 44.63
CA LYS A 2 -21.37 -37.50 43.53
C LYS A 2 -20.11 -36.85 42.91
N LEU A 3 -20.03 -36.77 41.58
CA LEU A 3 -19.03 -35.96 40.87
C LEU A 3 -19.56 -34.52 40.79
N ALA A 4 -18.82 -33.56 41.34
CA ALA A 4 -19.11 -32.14 41.18
C ALA A 4 -18.35 -31.63 39.95
N PHE A 5 -19.07 -31.40 38.86
CA PHE A 5 -18.56 -30.67 37.70
C PHE A 5 -18.54 -29.17 38.04
N VAL A 6 -17.35 -28.58 38.05
CA VAL A 6 -17.17 -27.12 38.09
C VAL A 6 -17.12 -26.65 36.64
N SER A 7 -18.23 -26.07 36.15
CA SER A 7 -18.27 -25.38 34.86
C SER A 7 -17.80 -23.94 35.04
N THR A 8 -16.60 -23.64 34.55
CA THR A 8 -16.16 -22.26 34.32
C THR A 8 -16.81 -21.72 33.06
N LEU A 9 -17.73 -20.75 33.22
CA LEU A 9 -18.36 -20.00 32.14
C LEU A 9 -17.45 -18.83 31.75
N THR A 10 -16.74 -18.93 30.64
CA THR A 10 -15.97 -17.83 30.04
C THR A 10 -16.91 -16.93 29.25
N MET A 11 -17.30 -15.79 29.84
CA MET A 11 -18.01 -14.73 29.13
C MET A 11 -17.01 -13.91 28.31
N ALA A 12 -16.97 -14.16 27.00
CA ALA A 12 -16.32 -13.27 26.04
C ALA A 12 -17.25 -12.08 25.79
N VAL A 13 -16.99 -10.97 26.48
CA VAL A 13 -17.66 -9.69 26.20
C VAL A 13 -17.02 -9.12 24.92
N LEU A 14 -17.68 -9.32 23.78
CA LEU A 14 -17.38 -8.58 22.55
C LEU A 14 -17.94 -7.17 22.71
N ILE A 15 -17.09 -6.23 23.14
CA ILE A 15 -17.41 -4.81 23.13
C ILE A 15 -17.30 -4.32 21.68
N THR A 16 -18.34 -4.53 20.88
CA THR A 16 -18.49 -3.88 19.58
C THR A 16 -18.94 -2.44 19.82
N GLY A 17 -17.99 -1.56 20.16
CA GLY A 17 -18.23 -0.13 20.14
C GLY A 17 -18.41 0.34 18.70
N CYS A 18 -19.52 1.03 18.41
CA CYS A 18 -19.79 1.72 17.14
C CYS A 18 -18.86 2.94 16.95
N SER A 19 -17.57 2.67 16.87
CA SER A 19 -16.51 3.65 16.67
C SER A 19 -15.82 3.36 15.35
N ILE A 20 -15.61 4.41 14.55
CA ILE A 20 -14.86 4.38 13.29
C ILE A 20 -13.58 3.56 13.51
N PRO A 21 -13.30 2.56 12.64
CA PRO A 21 -12.13 1.70 12.81
C PRO A 21 -10.86 2.55 12.89
N THR A 22 -9.98 2.23 13.83
CA THR A 22 -8.64 2.80 13.88
C THR A 22 -7.75 2.11 12.86
N ALA A 23 -6.88 2.85 12.18
CA ALA A 23 -5.94 2.26 11.23
C ALA A 23 -5.13 1.12 11.90
N PRO A 24 -4.99 -0.04 11.25
CA PRO A 24 -4.30 -1.19 11.83
C PRO A 24 -2.83 -0.83 12.12
N SER A 25 -2.26 -1.37 13.19
CA SER A 25 -0.83 -1.23 13.50
C SER A 25 0.01 -1.80 12.35
N ALA A 26 1.04 -1.07 11.93
CA ALA A 26 1.95 -1.57 10.90
C ALA A 26 2.75 -2.77 11.44
N VAL A 27 2.72 -3.88 10.71
CA VAL A 27 3.66 -4.99 10.89
C VAL A 27 4.80 -4.86 9.87
N THR A 28 5.85 -5.69 10.00
CA THR A 28 6.96 -5.60 9.05
C THR A 28 6.44 -6.01 7.65
N PRO A 29 6.67 -5.21 6.58
CA PRO A 29 6.13 -5.50 5.25
C PRO A 29 6.40 -6.91 4.71
N LEU A 30 7.54 -7.48 5.08
CA LEU A 30 8.03 -8.79 4.65
C LEU A 30 7.58 -9.95 5.56
N GLU A 31 6.88 -9.63 6.64
CA GLU A 31 6.44 -10.61 7.63
C GLU A 31 5.45 -11.62 7.01
N GLY A 32 5.85 -12.89 7.03
CA GLY A 32 5.06 -13.97 6.43
C GLY A 32 5.15 -14.06 4.90
N ILE A 33 5.98 -13.25 4.25
CA ILE A 33 6.24 -13.33 2.80
C ILE A 33 7.49 -14.18 2.53
N PHE A 34 8.57 -13.90 3.25
CA PHE A 34 9.81 -14.69 3.17
C PHE A 34 10.02 -15.47 4.47
N THR A 35 10.33 -16.76 4.34
CA THR A 35 10.68 -17.64 5.47
C THR A 35 12.18 -17.67 5.75
N GLN A 36 12.99 -17.11 4.86
CA GLN A 36 14.45 -17.07 4.94
C GLN A 36 14.96 -15.65 4.65
N PRO A 37 16.16 -15.29 5.13
CA PRO A 37 16.79 -14.00 4.81
C PRO A 37 16.95 -13.83 3.30
N VAL A 38 16.53 -12.67 2.78
CA VAL A 38 16.67 -12.34 1.37
C VAL A 38 18.08 -11.84 1.06
N GLY A 39 18.69 -12.40 0.00
CA GLY A 39 19.98 -11.93 -0.51
C GLY A 39 19.89 -10.56 -1.18
N ARG A 40 21.03 -9.98 -1.54
CA ARG A 40 21.11 -8.78 -2.39
C ARG A 40 21.41 -9.19 -3.82
N SER A 41 20.64 -8.66 -4.76
CA SER A 41 20.92 -8.83 -6.19
C SER A 41 22.17 -8.02 -6.56
N SER A 42 22.89 -8.46 -7.60
CA SER A 42 23.95 -7.67 -8.22
C SER A 42 23.41 -6.55 -9.12
N ALA A 43 22.11 -6.59 -9.46
CA ALA A 43 21.45 -5.56 -10.24
C ALA A 43 21.26 -4.28 -9.40
N THR A 44 21.68 -3.13 -9.95
CA THR A 44 21.48 -1.81 -9.34
C THR A 44 20.22 -1.11 -9.83
N ARG A 45 19.58 -1.63 -10.87
CA ARG A 45 18.33 -1.15 -11.47
C ARG A 45 17.41 -2.33 -11.76
N ILE A 46 16.11 -2.07 -11.74
CA ILE A 46 15.07 -3.05 -12.03
C ILE A 46 14.95 -3.19 -13.56
N PRO A 47 15.17 -4.39 -14.12
CA PRO A 47 14.97 -4.61 -15.55
C PRO A 47 13.48 -4.41 -15.87
N ASN A 48 13.20 -3.73 -16.97
CA ASN A 48 11.85 -3.40 -17.44
C ASN A 48 11.79 -3.45 -18.98
N GLY A 49 10.59 -3.37 -19.54
CA GLY A 49 10.34 -3.46 -20.98
C GLY A 49 9.30 -4.52 -21.35
N SER A 50 8.98 -4.60 -22.65
CA SER A 50 7.92 -5.45 -23.21
C SER A 50 8.14 -6.95 -23.02
N ASP A 51 9.39 -7.36 -22.81
CA ASP A 51 9.76 -8.78 -22.67
C ASP A 51 9.93 -9.20 -21.20
N VAL A 52 9.74 -8.27 -20.26
CA VAL A 52 9.93 -8.52 -18.83
C VAL A 52 8.59 -8.80 -18.16
N THR A 53 8.52 -9.94 -17.49
CA THR A 53 7.36 -10.38 -16.71
C THR A 53 7.53 -10.01 -15.23
N LEU A 54 6.49 -9.39 -14.66
CA LEU A 54 6.45 -9.00 -13.25
C LEU A 54 5.37 -9.79 -12.50
N GLY A 55 5.76 -10.47 -11.43
CA GLY A 55 4.84 -11.06 -10.45
C GLY A 55 4.65 -10.14 -9.24
N ILE A 56 3.42 -9.92 -8.83
CA ILE A 56 3.08 -9.11 -7.65
C ILE A 56 2.47 -9.99 -6.56
N VAL A 57 2.87 -9.77 -5.30
CA VAL A 57 2.14 -10.22 -4.10
C VAL A 57 1.88 -9.01 -3.20
N TYR A 58 0.71 -8.97 -2.57
CA TYR A 58 0.36 -7.94 -1.59
C TYR A 58 0.80 -8.34 -0.19
N SER A 59 1.45 -7.41 0.52
CA SER A 59 1.81 -7.62 1.92
C SER A 59 0.57 -7.77 2.81
N ARG A 60 0.77 -8.30 4.01
CA ARG A 60 -0.29 -8.36 5.03
C ARG A 60 -0.81 -6.97 5.38
N ASN A 61 0.07 -5.96 5.44
CA ASN A 61 -0.33 -4.57 5.67
C ASN A 61 -1.29 -4.09 4.57
N THR A 62 -0.98 -4.35 3.30
CA THR A 62 -1.86 -3.99 2.17
C THR A 62 -3.22 -4.65 2.30
N GLN A 63 -3.27 -5.94 2.60
CA GLN A 63 -4.54 -6.66 2.74
C GLN A 63 -5.36 -6.13 3.93
N ALA A 64 -4.71 -5.89 5.07
CA ALA A 64 -5.33 -5.31 6.25
C ALA A 64 -5.81 -3.88 6.00
N ASN A 65 -5.06 -3.07 5.25
CA ASN A 65 -5.43 -1.70 4.94
C ASN A 65 -6.63 -1.64 3.98
N ARG A 66 -6.70 -2.52 2.99
CA ARG A 66 -7.89 -2.66 2.12
C ARG A 66 -9.14 -3.01 2.92
N ALA A 67 -9.04 -3.98 3.83
CA ALA A 67 -10.14 -4.35 4.72
C ALA A 67 -10.55 -3.18 5.64
N TYR A 68 -9.56 -2.47 6.21
CA TYR A 68 -9.79 -1.26 6.99
C TYR A 68 -10.53 -0.18 6.20
N LEU A 69 -10.09 0.12 4.97
CA LEU A 69 -10.74 1.13 4.12
C LEU A 69 -12.15 0.71 3.70
N GLN A 70 -12.38 -0.59 3.48
CA GLN A 70 -13.71 -1.13 3.19
C GLN A 70 -14.65 -0.97 4.39
N ASP A 71 -14.18 -1.29 5.59
CA ASP A 71 -14.94 -1.07 6.83
C ASP A 71 -15.17 0.42 7.08
N TYR A 72 -14.15 1.25 6.86
CA TYR A 72 -14.25 2.71 6.96
C TYR A 72 -15.32 3.26 6.01
N GLN A 73 -15.33 2.82 4.76
CA GLN A 73 -16.32 3.24 3.76
C GLN A 73 -17.73 2.77 4.13
N ALA A 74 -17.88 1.53 4.60
CA ALA A 74 -19.18 0.97 5.00
C ALA A 74 -19.75 1.67 6.24
N ASN A 75 -18.88 2.17 7.11
CA ASN A 75 -19.22 2.90 8.33
C ASN A 75 -19.13 4.42 8.15
N ALA A 76 -18.92 4.92 6.92
CA ALA A 76 -18.94 6.34 6.63
C ALA A 76 -20.29 6.91 7.07
N GLY A 77 -20.27 7.91 7.95
CA GLY A 77 -21.51 8.47 8.51
C GLY A 77 -22.07 7.74 9.74
N THR A 78 -21.38 6.72 10.27
CA THR A 78 -21.74 6.04 11.51
C THR A 78 -20.72 6.39 12.61
N GLY A 79 -21.18 6.81 13.80
CA GLY A 79 -20.30 7.19 14.92
C GLY A 79 -20.59 8.56 15.54
N PHE A 80 -19.65 9.07 16.35
CA PHE A 80 -19.76 10.37 17.03
C PHE A 80 -19.87 11.49 15.99
N GLY A 81 -21.04 12.13 15.92
CA GLY A 81 -21.36 13.12 14.89
C GLY A 81 -22.46 12.70 13.90
N GLN A 82 -23.08 11.52 14.03
CA GLN A 82 -24.19 11.09 13.14
C GLN A 82 -25.34 12.11 13.06
N SER A 83 -25.63 12.82 14.15
CA SER A 83 -26.62 13.92 14.17
C SER A 83 -26.15 15.22 13.51
N LEU A 84 -24.84 15.34 13.23
CA LEU A 84 -24.18 16.49 12.61
C LEU A 84 -23.72 16.21 11.16
N LEU A 85 -23.83 14.95 10.72
CA LEU A 85 -23.44 14.48 9.40
C LEU A 85 -24.49 14.88 8.37
N VAL A 86 -24.30 16.05 7.77
CA VAL A 86 -24.99 16.41 6.53
C VAL A 86 -24.48 15.52 5.38
N GLN A 87 -25.33 15.31 4.37
CA GLN A 87 -25.06 14.39 3.24
C GLN A 87 -23.69 14.64 2.58
N SER A 88 -23.26 15.90 2.45
CA SER A 88 -21.97 16.25 1.85
C SER A 88 -20.75 15.73 2.61
N ILE A 89 -20.83 15.63 3.94
CA ILE A 89 -19.74 15.08 4.78
C ILE A 89 -19.67 13.56 4.60
N HIS A 90 -20.83 12.89 4.57
CA HIS A 90 -20.92 11.46 4.29
C HIS A 90 -20.30 11.13 2.92
N ASP A 91 -20.71 11.87 1.88
CA ASP A 91 -20.25 11.63 0.51
C ASP A 91 -18.74 11.85 0.37
N ALA A 92 -18.18 12.83 1.09
CA ALA A 92 -16.74 13.05 1.14
C ALA A 92 -15.99 11.87 1.78
N TYR A 93 -16.51 11.30 2.88
CA TYR A 93 -15.89 10.12 3.49
C TYR A 93 -15.89 8.93 2.53
N VAL A 94 -17.03 8.64 1.90
CA VAL A 94 -17.16 7.54 0.93
C VAL A 94 -16.24 7.74 -0.27
N ALA A 95 -16.15 8.97 -0.79
CA ALA A 95 -15.36 9.27 -1.99
C ALA A 95 -13.84 9.12 -1.76
N THR A 96 -13.38 9.31 -0.52
CA THR A 96 -11.95 9.41 -0.16
C THR A 96 -11.40 8.15 0.49
N SER A 97 -12.23 7.11 0.70
CA SER A 97 -11.88 5.85 1.36
C SER A 97 -11.90 4.64 0.43
N LYS A 98 -11.60 4.82 -0.86
CA LYS A 98 -11.62 3.74 -1.86
C LYS A 98 -10.61 2.63 -1.48
N PRO A 99 -11.05 1.39 -1.19
CA PRO A 99 -10.17 0.34 -0.69
C PRO A 99 -9.03 -0.01 -1.63
N ASP A 100 -9.30 0.05 -2.94
CA ASP A 100 -8.38 -0.45 -3.96
C ASP A 100 -7.53 0.65 -4.61
N LEU A 101 -7.69 1.91 -4.19
CA LEU A 101 -7.03 3.06 -4.82
C LEU A 101 -5.52 2.86 -4.98
N ALA A 102 -4.83 2.48 -3.90
CA ALA A 102 -3.39 2.35 -3.92
C ALA A 102 -2.92 1.14 -4.74
N VAL A 103 -3.58 -0.01 -4.60
CA VAL A 103 -3.19 -1.23 -5.33
C VAL A 103 -3.47 -1.12 -6.82
N ASP A 104 -4.56 -0.47 -7.22
CA ASP A 104 -4.90 -0.21 -8.61
C ASP A 104 -3.92 0.79 -9.24
N TRP A 105 -3.58 1.87 -8.52
CA TRP A 105 -2.57 2.82 -8.98
C TRP A 105 -1.21 2.15 -9.16
N VAL A 106 -0.74 1.41 -8.15
CA VAL A 106 0.55 0.69 -8.22
C VAL A 106 0.55 -0.30 -9.39
N LYS A 107 -0.51 -1.09 -9.55
CA LYS A 107 -0.64 -2.03 -10.67
C LYS A 107 -0.58 -1.31 -12.02
N ALA A 108 -1.31 -0.20 -12.17
CA ALA A 108 -1.30 0.59 -13.39
C ALA A 108 0.08 1.22 -13.67
N SER A 109 0.79 1.68 -12.65
CA SER A 109 2.16 2.19 -12.77
C SER A 109 3.14 1.12 -13.23
N LEU A 110 3.01 -0.09 -12.71
CA LEU A 110 3.84 -1.23 -13.10
C LEU A 110 3.49 -1.69 -14.52
N GLN A 111 2.21 -1.77 -14.89
CA GLN A 111 1.78 -2.16 -16.24
C GLN A 111 2.31 -1.23 -17.35
N ARG A 112 2.61 0.03 -17.02
CA ARG A 112 3.27 0.96 -17.96
C ARG A 112 4.74 0.64 -18.23
N GLN A 113 5.39 -0.14 -17.36
CA GLN A 113 6.84 -0.37 -17.38
C GLN A 113 7.22 -1.81 -17.76
N PHE A 114 6.32 -2.77 -17.55
CA PHE A 114 6.56 -4.20 -17.77
C PHE A 114 5.63 -4.75 -18.85
N GLY A 115 6.12 -5.72 -19.62
CA GLY A 115 5.34 -6.37 -20.67
C GLY A 115 4.15 -7.16 -20.16
N SER A 116 4.30 -7.79 -18.99
CA SER A 116 3.21 -8.48 -18.31
C SER A 116 3.31 -8.27 -16.80
N VAL A 117 2.15 -8.02 -16.18
CA VAL A 117 2.02 -7.84 -14.74
C VAL A 117 0.92 -8.74 -14.23
N THR A 118 1.28 -9.71 -13.39
CA THR A 118 0.33 -10.68 -12.81
C THR A 118 0.37 -10.61 -11.29
N VAL A 119 -0.81 -10.47 -10.68
CA VAL A 119 -0.97 -10.49 -9.22
C VAL A 119 -1.26 -11.92 -8.78
N TYR A 120 -0.49 -12.43 -7.83
CA TYR A 120 -0.63 -13.76 -7.27
C TYR A 120 -1.19 -13.70 -5.85
N PRO A 121 -1.96 -14.72 -5.43
CA PRO A 121 -2.53 -14.77 -4.08
C PRO A 121 -1.46 -14.93 -2.99
N ASP A 122 -0.34 -15.58 -3.32
CA ASP A 122 0.71 -15.92 -2.37
C ASP A 122 2.07 -16.13 -3.08
N MET A 123 3.13 -16.20 -2.27
CA MET A 123 4.50 -16.41 -2.75
C MET A 123 4.75 -17.77 -3.37
N GLN A 124 3.98 -18.81 -3.01
CA GLN A 124 4.14 -20.14 -3.58
C GLN A 124 3.67 -20.17 -5.04
N SER A 125 2.50 -19.60 -5.29
CA SER A 125 1.92 -19.42 -6.63
C SER A 125 2.80 -18.54 -7.51
N LEU A 126 3.33 -17.45 -6.94
CA LEU A 126 4.25 -16.55 -7.64
C LEU A 126 5.55 -17.27 -8.04
N GLN A 127 6.16 -18.02 -7.12
CA GLN A 127 7.40 -18.76 -7.40
C GLN A 127 7.22 -19.85 -8.44
N ALA A 128 6.05 -20.51 -8.45
CA ALA A 128 5.72 -21.51 -9.46
C ALA A 128 5.67 -20.91 -10.88
N ALA A 129 5.24 -19.65 -11.01
CA ALA A 129 5.16 -18.94 -12.29
C ALA A 129 6.52 -18.41 -12.80
N LYS A 130 7.53 -18.29 -11.93
CA LYS A 130 8.91 -17.84 -12.26
C LYS A 130 8.96 -16.56 -13.10
N PRO A 131 8.37 -15.44 -12.63
CA PRO A 131 8.49 -14.17 -13.33
C PRO A 131 9.95 -13.68 -13.32
N ASP A 132 10.29 -12.79 -14.26
CA ASP A 132 11.63 -12.19 -14.36
C ASP A 132 11.94 -11.29 -13.17
N VAL A 133 10.91 -10.60 -12.67
CA VAL A 133 10.96 -9.71 -11.52
C VAL A 133 9.80 -10.02 -10.58
N VAL A 134 10.08 -9.94 -9.28
CA VAL A 134 9.07 -10.09 -8.22
C VAL A 134 8.90 -8.76 -7.51
N ALA A 135 7.65 -8.37 -7.26
CA ALA A 135 7.29 -7.18 -6.51
C ALA A 135 6.42 -7.54 -5.31
N VAL A 136 6.84 -7.07 -4.13
CA VAL A 136 6.04 -7.11 -2.91
C VAL A 136 5.49 -5.72 -2.66
N VAL A 137 4.17 -5.57 -2.74
CA VAL A 137 3.50 -4.29 -2.60
C VAL A 137 2.96 -4.14 -1.17
N ASP A 138 3.48 -3.14 -0.47
CA ASP A 138 3.01 -2.69 0.84
C ASP A 138 2.37 -1.30 0.71
N SER A 139 1.12 -1.17 1.14
CA SER A 139 0.40 0.09 1.15
C SER A 139 -0.41 0.24 2.43
N ARG A 140 -0.35 1.45 2.98
CA ARG A 140 -1.08 1.84 4.18
C ARG A 140 -1.58 3.26 4.04
N SER A 141 -2.83 3.48 4.37
CA SER A 141 -3.42 4.80 4.55
C SER A 141 -4.11 4.90 5.89
N GLN A 142 -3.91 6.04 6.55
CA GLN A 142 -4.62 6.47 7.74
C GLN A 142 -5.50 7.65 7.35
N LEU A 143 -6.81 7.48 7.52
CA LEU A 143 -7.80 8.52 7.29
C LEU A 143 -8.18 9.18 8.62
N ILE A 144 -8.87 10.31 8.54
CA ILE A 144 -9.42 11.01 9.71
C ILE A 144 -10.35 10.05 10.45
N THR A 145 -10.24 10.02 11.78
CA THR A 145 -11.13 9.28 12.66
C THR A 145 -11.71 10.23 13.71
N SER A 146 -12.67 9.77 14.52
CA SER A 146 -13.19 10.57 15.64
C SER A 146 -12.12 10.96 16.67
N ARG A 147 -10.96 10.28 16.67
CA ARG A 147 -9.88 10.49 17.67
C ARG A 147 -8.63 11.15 17.10
N SER A 148 -8.50 11.25 15.78
CA SER A 148 -7.35 11.85 15.13
C SER A 148 -7.73 12.46 13.79
N SER A 149 -7.24 13.67 13.55
CA SER A 149 -7.31 14.37 12.27
C SER A 149 -6.01 14.21 11.45
N ASP A 150 -5.08 13.37 11.91
CA ASP A 150 -3.85 13.11 11.18
C ASP A 150 -4.13 12.13 10.04
N ILE A 151 -3.71 12.53 8.85
CA ILE A 151 -3.85 11.76 7.62
C ILE A 151 -2.45 11.38 7.15
N GLU A 152 -2.29 10.12 6.78
CA GLU A 152 -1.03 9.59 6.24
C GLU A 152 -1.33 8.62 5.11
N ALA A 153 -0.48 8.64 4.08
CA ALA A 153 -0.44 7.61 3.06
C ALA A 153 1.01 7.20 2.79
N ASN A 154 1.24 5.89 2.84
CA ASN A 154 2.52 5.25 2.58
C ASN A 154 2.32 4.12 1.58
N VAL A 155 3.17 4.08 0.56
CA VAL A 155 3.21 3.05 -0.46
C VAL A 155 4.66 2.68 -0.69
N SER A 156 5.00 1.40 -0.58
CA SER A 156 6.31 0.87 -0.91
C SER A 156 6.19 -0.41 -1.70
N VAL A 157 7.04 -0.57 -2.71
CA VAL A 157 7.15 -1.78 -3.51
C VAL A 157 8.59 -2.24 -3.49
N ASP A 158 8.82 -3.40 -2.88
CA ASP A 158 10.11 -4.06 -2.86
C ASP A 158 10.25 -4.96 -4.09
N PHE A 159 11.33 -4.78 -4.83
CA PHE A 159 11.62 -5.53 -6.04
C PHE A 159 12.73 -6.55 -5.80
N TYR A 160 12.54 -7.73 -6.38
CA TYR A 160 13.49 -8.84 -6.33
C TYR A 160 13.70 -9.41 -7.72
N ASP A 161 14.88 -9.98 -7.95
CA ASP A 161 15.17 -10.73 -9.16
C ASP A 161 14.52 -12.12 -9.14
N LYS A 162 14.68 -12.87 -10.23
CA LYS A 162 14.22 -14.27 -10.38
C LYS A 162 14.69 -15.24 -9.28
N ASN A 163 15.77 -14.90 -8.56
CA ASN A 163 16.32 -15.69 -7.46
C ASN A 163 15.83 -15.17 -6.10
N LEU A 164 14.83 -14.28 -6.09
CA LEU A 164 14.31 -13.60 -4.90
C LEU A 164 15.39 -12.79 -4.15
N SER A 165 16.42 -12.34 -4.86
CA SER A 165 17.41 -11.43 -4.29
C SER A 165 16.95 -9.99 -4.46
N TYR A 166 16.99 -9.21 -3.39
CA TYR A 166 16.49 -7.84 -3.34
C TYR A 166 17.27 -6.93 -4.30
N ILE A 167 16.55 -6.17 -5.12
CA ILE A 167 17.08 -5.17 -6.06
C ILE A 167 16.95 -3.77 -5.46
N GLY A 168 15.74 -3.36 -5.08
CA GLY A 168 15.45 -1.98 -4.66
C GLY A 168 14.01 -1.79 -4.20
N THR A 169 13.72 -0.65 -3.58
CA THR A 169 12.38 -0.29 -3.09
C THR A 169 11.93 1.02 -3.71
N ALA A 170 10.83 1.01 -4.46
CA ALA A 170 10.14 2.23 -4.85
C ALA A 170 9.20 2.65 -3.72
N LYS A 171 9.24 3.92 -3.30
CA LYS A 171 8.43 4.39 -2.16
C LYS A 171 7.78 5.74 -2.41
N GLY A 172 6.64 5.94 -1.78
CA GLY A 172 5.87 7.17 -1.78
C GLY A 172 5.27 7.39 -0.39
N TYR A 173 5.42 8.61 0.12
CA TYR A 173 4.90 8.97 1.44
C TYR A 173 4.40 10.41 1.44
N ASP A 174 3.24 10.61 2.04
CA ASP A 174 2.74 11.93 2.37
C ASP A 174 1.91 11.87 3.64
N ALA A 175 1.93 12.95 4.41
CA ALA A 175 1.15 13.07 5.62
C ALA A 175 0.81 14.52 5.90
N LYS A 176 -0.28 14.73 6.63
CA LYS A 176 -0.72 16.05 7.05
C LYS A 176 -1.47 15.95 8.37
N ALA A 177 -1.06 16.79 9.31
CA ALA A 177 -1.80 17.03 10.54
C ALA A 177 -2.84 18.12 10.28
N LEU A 178 -4.12 17.80 10.45
CA LEU A 178 -5.21 18.76 10.37
C LEU A 178 -5.70 19.11 11.77
N SER A 179 -6.36 20.27 11.91
CA SER A 179 -7.06 20.58 13.15
C SER A 179 -8.22 19.58 13.37
N PRO A 180 -8.62 19.32 14.62
CA PRO A 180 -9.73 18.42 14.93
C PRO A 180 -10.96 18.72 14.06
N VAL A 181 -11.47 17.72 13.34
CA VAL A 181 -12.60 17.91 12.41
C VAL A 181 -13.86 18.34 13.15
N TRP A 182 -14.07 17.82 14.36
CA TRP A 182 -15.24 18.12 15.20
C TRP A 182 -14.97 19.22 16.24
N ALA A 183 -14.01 20.11 16.01
CA ALA A 183 -13.88 21.30 16.84
C ALA A 183 -15.17 22.15 16.75
N ASP A 184 -15.67 22.66 17.88
CA ASP A 184 -17.01 23.24 18.08
C ASP A 184 -17.43 24.42 17.16
N PHE A 185 -16.60 24.82 16.18
CA PHE A 185 -16.83 25.97 15.30
C PHE A 185 -16.54 25.71 13.81
N LYS A 186 -16.19 24.50 13.38
CA LYS A 186 -15.95 24.23 11.95
C LYS A 186 -17.26 24.14 11.18
N ARG A 187 -17.32 24.83 10.03
CA ARG A 187 -18.46 24.72 9.11
C ARG A 187 -18.41 23.40 8.34
N SER A 188 -19.56 22.94 7.86
CA SER A 188 -19.66 21.71 7.08
C SER A 188 -18.76 21.72 5.84
N GLU A 189 -18.58 22.87 5.18
CA GLU A 189 -17.69 23.01 4.03
C GLU A 189 -16.22 22.82 4.40
N GLU A 190 -15.81 23.31 5.58
CA GLU A 190 -14.46 23.14 6.09
C GLU A 190 -14.19 21.68 6.45
N ILE A 191 -15.18 21.00 7.04
CA ILE A 191 -15.11 19.56 7.34
C ILE A 191 -14.96 18.75 6.04
N VAL A 192 -15.75 19.06 5.02
CA VAL A 192 -15.65 18.41 3.71
C VAL A 192 -14.28 18.66 3.07
N ALA A 193 -13.72 19.87 3.19
CA ALA A 193 -12.40 20.18 2.68
C ALA A 193 -11.31 19.37 3.39
N ASP A 194 -11.37 19.22 4.71
CA ASP A 194 -10.46 18.40 5.50
C ASP A 194 -10.53 16.92 5.09
N ILE A 195 -11.74 16.38 4.89
CA ILE A 195 -11.94 15.00 4.44
C ILE A 195 -11.41 14.81 3.01
N ASN A 196 -11.63 15.78 2.11
CA ASN A 196 -11.09 15.73 0.76
C ASN A 196 -9.56 15.78 0.73
N GLU A 197 -8.92 16.39 1.72
CA GLU A 197 -7.48 16.38 1.85
C GLU A 197 -6.92 14.96 2.07
N GLN A 198 -7.73 14.01 2.56
CA GLN A 198 -7.37 12.60 2.64
C GLN A 198 -7.02 12.00 1.28
N GLN A 199 -7.82 12.33 0.26
CA GLN A 199 -7.57 11.87 -1.10
C GLN A 199 -6.31 12.54 -1.66
N ASN A 200 -6.10 13.83 -1.37
CA ASN A 200 -4.93 14.54 -1.85
C ASN A 200 -3.63 13.95 -1.28
N VAL A 201 -3.59 13.62 0.02
CA VAL A 201 -2.46 12.95 0.67
C VAL A 201 -2.18 11.59 0.00
N GLN A 202 -3.21 10.77 -0.22
CA GLN A 202 -3.07 9.48 -0.90
C GLN A 202 -2.51 9.65 -2.33
N VAL A 203 -3.05 10.58 -3.11
CA VAL A 203 -2.59 10.84 -4.48
C VAL A 203 -1.15 11.35 -4.50
N ARG A 204 -0.76 12.26 -3.61
CA ARG A 204 0.62 12.77 -3.54
C ARG A 204 1.61 11.69 -3.14
N ALA A 205 1.25 10.78 -2.22
CA ALA A 205 2.07 9.63 -1.90
C ALA A 205 2.25 8.72 -3.13
N LEU A 206 1.18 8.45 -3.88
CA LEU A 206 1.23 7.65 -5.12
C LEU A 206 2.06 8.31 -6.23
N GLN A 207 1.99 9.63 -6.37
CA GLN A 207 2.84 10.37 -7.31
C GLN A 207 4.33 10.30 -6.93
N LYS A 208 4.64 10.43 -5.64
CA LYS A 208 6.02 10.25 -5.14
C LYS A 208 6.52 8.81 -5.35
N PHE A 209 5.63 7.83 -5.21
CA PHE A 209 5.92 6.43 -5.58
C PHE A 209 6.27 6.31 -7.07
N ASP A 210 5.48 6.89 -7.98
CA ASP A 210 5.77 6.85 -9.42
C ASP A 210 7.14 7.47 -9.75
N GLN A 211 7.48 8.59 -9.10
CA GLN A 211 8.80 9.22 -9.24
C GLN A 211 9.91 8.29 -8.73
N SER A 212 9.73 7.69 -7.56
CA SER A 212 10.69 6.74 -6.99
C SER A 212 10.87 5.51 -7.87
N LEU A 213 9.78 4.99 -8.44
CA LEU A 213 9.81 3.85 -9.36
C LEU A 213 10.64 4.19 -10.59
N ASN A 214 10.35 5.31 -11.25
CA ASN A 214 11.05 5.73 -12.47
C ASN A 214 12.57 5.87 -12.28
N ASN A 215 13.02 6.22 -11.07
CA ASN A 215 14.45 6.32 -10.75
C ASN A 215 15.15 4.96 -10.65
N LEU A 216 14.41 3.90 -10.31
CA LEU A 216 14.93 2.55 -10.11
C LEU A 216 14.91 1.68 -11.37
N LEU A 217 14.17 2.08 -12.40
CA LEU A 217 14.09 1.32 -13.65
C LEU A 217 15.38 1.44 -14.47
N THR A 218 15.67 0.41 -15.26
CA THR A 218 16.71 0.45 -16.29
C THR A 218 16.34 1.49 -17.36
N ARG A 219 17.32 2.32 -17.75
CA ARG A 219 17.11 3.28 -18.84
C ARG A 219 17.47 2.62 -20.18
N PRO A 220 16.78 2.93 -21.28
CA PRO A 220 17.11 2.41 -22.61
C PRO A 220 18.57 2.64 -23.01
N THR A 221 19.20 3.71 -22.52
CA THR A 221 20.60 4.06 -22.77
C THR A 221 21.62 3.29 -21.94
N ASP A 222 21.23 2.63 -20.84
CA ASP A 222 22.17 1.88 -20.00
C ASP A 222 22.78 0.66 -20.73
N LYS A 223 22.12 0.18 -21.80
CA LYS A 223 22.63 -0.91 -22.65
C LYS A 223 23.49 -0.44 -23.83
N VAL A 224 23.46 0.84 -24.19
CA VAL A 224 24.18 1.37 -25.37
C VAL A 224 25.61 1.78 -25.02
N SER A 225 25.87 2.29 -23.82
CA SER A 225 27.22 2.71 -23.40
C SER A 225 28.24 1.57 -23.24
N MET A 226 27.83 0.31 -23.31
CA MET A 226 28.75 -0.85 -23.18
C MET A 226 29.24 -1.39 -24.53
N LEU A 227 28.73 -0.89 -25.66
CA LEU A 227 29.04 -1.42 -26.99
C LEU A 227 30.14 -0.65 -27.75
N ASP A 228 30.53 0.54 -27.29
CA ASP A 228 31.50 1.39 -28.01
C ASP A 228 32.95 1.36 -27.47
N ASP A 229 33.22 0.78 -26.29
CA ASP A 229 34.57 0.81 -25.69
C ASP A 229 35.49 -0.35 -26.08
N ASN A 230 35.05 -1.29 -26.94
CA ASN A 230 35.81 -2.48 -27.32
C ASN A 230 36.36 -2.48 -28.76
N LYS A 231 36.47 -1.31 -29.41
CA LYS A 231 37.10 -1.18 -30.73
C LYS A 231 38.25 -0.17 -30.76
N VAL A 232 39.22 -0.29 -29.86
CA VAL A 232 40.57 0.22 -30.15
C VAL A 232 41.62 -0.78 -29.65
N GLN A 233 41.78 -1.88 -30.39
CA GLN A 233 43.02 -2.65 -30.40
C GLN A 233 43.58 -2.69 -31.83
N LYS A 234 44.72 -1.98 -31.98
CA LYS A 234 45.81 -2.13 -32.96
C LYS A 234 45.48 -2.52 -34.41
N LEU A 235 46.04 -1.77 -35.37
CA LEU A 235 47.18 -2.24 -36.19
C LEU A 235 47.71 -1.13 -37.13
N TYR A 236 49.04 -1.00 -37.08
CA TYR A 236 49.99 -0.22 -37.90
C TYR A 236 50.03 1.30 -37.79
#